data_AF-R5B980-F1
#
_entry.id   AF-R5B980-F1
#
_cell.length_a   1.000
_cell.length_b   1.000
_cell.length_c   1.000
_cell.angle_alpha   90.00
_cell.angle_beta   90.00
_cell.angle_gamma   90.00
#
_symmetry.space_group_name_H-M   'P 1'
#
loop_
_entity.id
_entity.type
_entity.pdbx_description
1 polymer ?
#
loop_
_entity_poly.entity_id
_entity_poly.type
_entity_poly.pdbx_seq_one_letter_code
_entity_poly.pdbx_strand_id
1 'polypeptide(L)'
;MNKTNRIINLGLIQWSDPFDRKAMSGTTYKMAEALRAVGFNVVWVPAKKTLALRMYTKAVNLLNKFSRKQTKPSHTKIGASLLSGTLDRTIIDSCDVLFAPMASECIFRLRTDKPLIYLSDATFAIMVDYYFHNLSKRTVRQGNMIERNAIDLASEVVVSSRWAAESVVADYHKDPSKIHVIEFGANIDEKRHSAEDIQVQRSPGSPVFRSGLGAQGRPDRSGHLPLAE
;
A
#
# COMPACT_ATOMS: atom_id res chain seq x y z
N MET A 1 -27.72 23.99 19.71
CA MET A 1 -27.88 22.84 18.78
C MET A 1 -26.97 21.73 19.26
N ASN A 2 -27.54 20.64 19.78
CA ASN A 2 -26.78 19.46 20.17
C ASN A 2 -26.23 18.82 18.90
N LYS A 3 -24.92 18.93 18.64
CA LYS A 3 -24.23 18.02 17.72
C LYS A 3 -24.31 16.64 18.38
N THR A 4 -25.28 15.83 17.98
CA THR A 4 -25.25 14.39 18.23
C THR A 4 -23.89 13.91 17.72
N ASN A 5 -23.06 13.39 18.62
CA ASN A 5 -21.73 12.90 18.31
C ASN A 5 -21.89 11.61 17.50
N ARG A 6 -22.18 11.75 16.20
CA ARG A 6 -22.42 10.63 15.31
C ARG A 6 -21.09 9.90 15.11
N ILE A 7 -21.05 8.64 15.50
CA ILE A 7 -19.92 7.76 15.22
C ILE A 7 -19.84 7.56 13.71
N ILE A 8 -18.67 7.80 13.13
CA ILE A 8 -18.41 7.64 11.70
C ILE A 8 -17.99 6.19 11.45
N ASN A 9 -18.69 5.51 10.53
CA ASN A 9 -18.30 4.18 10.07
C ASN A 9 -17.22 4.28 9.00
N LEU A 10 -16.00 3.84 9.33
CA LEU A 10 -14.87 3.84 8.42
C LEU A 10 -14.64 2.42 7.88
N GLY A 11 -14.85 2.24 6.58
CA GLY A 11 -14.62 0.98 5.89
C GLY A 11 -13.14 0.81 5.52
N LEU A 12 -12.42 -0.06 6.22
CA LEU A 12 -11.02 -0.37 5.94
C LEU A 12 -10.95 -1.51 4.91
N ILE A 13 -10.55 -1.20 3.68
CA ILE A 13 -10.47 -2.14 2.56
C ILE A 13 -9.10 -2.83 2.57
N GLN A 14 -9.08 -4.13 2.81
CA GLN A 14 -7.85 -4.93 2.82
C GLN A 14 -8.07 -6.41 2.49
N TRP A 15 -7.04 -7.07 1.94
CA TRP A 15 -7.09 -8.52 1.68
C TRP A 15 -6.77 -9.37 2.90
N SER A 16 -6.10 -8.79 3.90
CA SER A 16 -5.83 -9.42 5.19
C SER A 16 -6.69 -8.77 6.28
N ASP A 17 -6.99 -9.53 7.32
CA ASP A 17 -7.74 -9.03 8.47
C ASP A 17 -6.96 -7.87 9.11
N PRO A 18 -7.49 -6.64 9.11
CA PRO A 18 -6.84 -5.49 9.72
C PRO A 18 -6.88 -5.55 11.25
N PHE A 19 -7.52 -6.55 11.85
CA PHE A 19 -7.51 -6.79 13.29
C PHE A 19 -6.57 -7.93 13.69
N ASP A 20 -5.90 -8.57 12.72
CA ASP A 20 -4.80 -9.50 12.97
C ASP A 20 -3.45 -8.76 13.00
N ARG A 21 -2.84 -8.70 14.18
CA ARG A 21 -1.52 -8.08 14.40
C ARG A 21 -0.38 -8.76 13.62
N LYS A 22 -0.53 -10.03 13.23
CA LYS A 22 0.51 -10.76 12.48
C LYS A 22 0.49 -10.45 10.99
N ALA A 23 -0.61 -9.93 10.47
CA ALA A 23 -0.72 -9.53 9.07
C ALA A 23 0.03 -8.23 8.81
N MET A 24 0.70 -8.13 7.64
CA MET A 24 1.33 -6.90 7.14
C MET A 24 2.24 -6.19 8.17
N SER A 25 3.02 -6.96 8.91
CA SER A 25 3.92 -6.47 9.97
C SER A 25 3.21 -5.63 11.04
N GLY A 26 1.90 -5.85 11.25
CA GLY A 26 1.07 -5.12 12.19
C GLY A 26 0.66 -3.72 11.72
N THR A 27 1.02 -3.30 10.51
CA THR A 27 0.79 -1.92 10.04
C THR A 27 -0.70 -1.59 9.93
N THR A 28 -1.48 -2.46 9.28
CA THR A 28 -2.93 -2.28 9.14
C THR A 28 -3.65 -2.41 10.48
N TYR A 29 -3.13 -3.25 11.38
CA TYR A 29 -3.61 -3.36 12.75
C TYR A 29 -3.44 -2.05 13.51
N LYS A 30 -2.25 -1.46 13.46
CA LYS A 30 -1.93 -0.21 14.13
C LYS A 30 -2.72 0.97 13.56
N MET A 31 -2.94 1.00 12.25
CA MET A 31 -3.85 1.95 11.61
C MET A 31 -5.29 1.80 12.13
N ALA A 32 -5.82 0.57 12.17
CA ALA A 32 -7.17 0.31 12.67
C ALA A 32 -7.31 0.65 14.16
N GLU A 33 -6.31 0.34 14.98
CA GLU A 33 -6.24 0.68 16.40
C GLU A 33 -6.24 2.20 16.61
N ALA A 34 -5.38 2.94 15.90
CA ALA A 34 -5.30 4.39 15.99
C ALA A 34 -6.61 5.08 15.56
N LEU A 35 -7.22 4.61 14.47
CA LEU A 35 -8.52 5.13 14.00
C LEU A 35 -9.64 4.88 15.04
N ARG A 36 -9.67 3.70 15.66
CA ARG A 36 -10.62 3.40 16.74
C ARG A 36 -10.40 4.30 17.96
N ALA A 37 -9.16 4.54 18.34
CA ALA A 37 -8.81 5.38 19.49
C ALA A 37 -9.29 6.83 19.33
N VAL A 38 -9.38 7.33 18.10
CA VAL A 38 -9.90 8.68 17.78
C VAL A 38 -11.43 8.71 17.66
N GLY A 39 -12.10 7.55 17.75
CA GLY A 39 -13.57 7.44 17.82
C GLY A 39 -14.26 6.95 16.54
N PHE A 40 -13.51 6.48 15.53
CA PHE A 40 -14.12 5.83 14.37
C PHE A 40 -14.59 4.42 14.69
N ASN A 41 -15.75 4.03 14.15
CA ASN A 41 -16.12 2.63 14.06
C ASN A 41 -15.47 2.01 12.82
N VAL A 42 -14.35 1.31 13.01
CA VAL A 42 -13.61 0.68 11.91
C VAL A 42 -14.23 -0.66 11.55
N VAL A 43 -14.80 -0.72 10.34
CA VAL A 43 -15.44 -1.90 9.73
C VAL A 43 -14.49 -2.47 8.67
N TRP A 44 -14.17 -3.76 8.74
CA TRP A 44 -13.34 -4.39 7.71
C TRP A 44 -14.16 -4.68 6.45
N VAL A 45 -13.65 -4.22 5.31
CA VAL A 45 -14.17 -4.53 3.97
C VAL A 45 -13.19 -5.50 3.29
N PRO A 46 -13.45 -6.83 3.34
CA PRO A 46 -12.49 -7.83 2.89
C PRO A 46 -12.41 -7.97 1.37
N ALA A 47 -11.20 -7.88 0.82
CA ALA A 47 -10.89 -8.34 -0.54
C ALA A 47 -10.46 -9.81 -0.51
N LYS A 48 -11.32 -10.72 -0.98
CA LYS A 48 -11.19 -12.16 -0.76
C LYS A 48 -10.32 -12.83 -1.84
N LYS A 49 -9.35 -13.65 -1.41
CA LYS A 49 -8.54 -14.49 -2.31
C LYS A 49 -9.30 -15.76 -2.71
N THR A 50 -10.26 -15.62 -3.63
CA THR A 50 -11.12 -16.71 -4.13
C THR A 50 -10.32 -17.84 -4.81
N LEU A 51 -10.96 -18.99 -5.01
CA LEU A 51 -10.37 -20.10 -5.75
C LEU A 51 -9.93 -19.67 -7.17
N ALA A 52 -10.72 -18.86 -7.86
CA ALA A 52 -10.37 -18.33 -9.17
C ALA A 52 -9.06 -17.52 -9.14
N LEU A 53 -8.90 -16.60 -8.18
CA LEU A 53 -7.67 -15.84 -8.02
C LEU A 53 -6.48 -16.74 -7.65
N ARG A 54 -6.69 -17.76 -6.80
CA ARG A 54 -5.65 -18.74 -6.44
C ARG A 54 -5.20 -19.56 -7.65
N MET A 55 -6.13 -20.02 -8.48
CA MET A 55 -5.82 -20.76 -9.71
C MET A 55 -5.11 -19.87 -10.73
N TYR A 56 -5.58 -18.63 -10.92
CA TYR A 56 -4.90 -17.65 -11.76
C TYR A 56 -3.46 -17.39 -11.28
N THR A 57 -3.27 -17.17 -9.98
CA THR A 57 -1.96 -16.97 -9.36
C THR A 57 -1.04 -18.18 -9.61
N LYS A 58 -1.54 -19.41 -9.43
CA LYS A 58 -0.78 -20.64 -9.68
C LYS A 58 -0.36 -20.75 -11.15
N ALA A 59 -1.27 -20.46 -12.08
CA ALA A 59 -0.97 -20.50 -13.52
C ALA A 59 0.10 -19.46 -13.90
N VAL A 60 -0.02 -18.21 -13.45
CA VAL A 60 0.98 -17.17 -13.71
C VAL A 60 2.33 -17.52 -13.10
N ASN A 61 2.35 -18.03 -11.87
CA ASN A 61 3.59 -18.45 -11.22
C ASN A 61 4.26 -19.63 -11.93
N LEU A 62 3.48 -20.54 -12.54
CA LEU A 62 4.03 -21.61 -13.36
C LEU A 62 4.66 -21.04 -14.64
N LEU A 63 3.99 -20.12 -15.33
CA LEU A 63 4.53 -19.45 -16.51
C LEU A 63 5.80 -18.64 -16.21
N ASN A 64 5.86 -17.99 -15.04
CA ASN A 64 7.03 -17.25 -14.59
C ASN A 64 8.28 -18.13 -14.45
N LYS A 65 8.15 -19.44 -14.18
CA LYS A 65 9.30 -20.36 -14.10
C LYS A 65 9.99 -20.55 -15.45
N PHE A 66 9.25 -20.37 -16.55
CA PHE A 66 9.75 -20.53 -17.91
C PHE A 66 10.11 -19.19 -18.58
N SER A 67 9.96 -18.07 -17.86
CA SER A 67 10.19 -16.72 -18.39
C SER A 67 11.33 -16.05 -17.63
N ARG A 68 12.23 -15.38 -18.37
CA ARG A 68 13.27 -14.51 -17.77
C ARG A 68 12.67 -13.25 -17.14
N LYS A 69 11.42 -12.92 -17.45
CA LYS A 69 10.67 -11.78 -16.91
C LYS A 69 9.51 -12.24 -16.05
N GLN A 70 9.31 -11.58 -14.93
CA GLN A 70 8.32 -11.93 -13.92
C GLN A 70 7.01 -11.18 -14.14
N THR A 71 5.90 -11.86 -13.88
CA THR A 71 4.56 -11.27 -13.78
C THR A 71 4.08 -11.40 -12.34
N LYS A 72 3.77 -10.29 -11.68
CA LYS A 72 3.17 -10.29 -10.34
C LYS A 72 1.66 -10.46 -10.48
N PRO A 73 1.06 -11.59 -10.03
CA PRO A 73 -0.34 -11.91 -10.35
C PRO A 73 -1.34 -10.87 -9.82
N SER A 74 -1.15 -10.31 -8.62
CA SER A 74 -2.06 -9.30 -8.08
C SER A 74 -2.02 -7.96 -8.83
N HIS A 75 -0.90 -7.68 -9.52
CA HIS A 75 -0.68 -6.44 -10.29
C HIS A 75 -0.89 -6.66 -11.79
N THR A 76 -1.72 -7.63 -12.14
CA THR A 76 -2.27 -7.74 -13.49
C THR A 76 -3.72 -7.27 -13.50
N LYS A 77 -4.20 -6.81 -14.66
CA LYS A 77 -5.61 -6.42 -14.84
C LYS A 77 -6.56 -7.55 -14.42
N ILE A 78 -6.21 -8.81 -14.73
CA ILE A 78 -7.03 -9.97 -14.38
C ILE A 78 -7.00 -10.21 -12.87
N GLY A 79 -5.82 -10.28 -12.25
CA GLY A 79 -5.70 -10.54 -10.82
C GLY A 79 -6.35 -9.45 -9.97
N ALA A 80 -6.08 -8.18 -10.27
CA ALA A 80 -6.72 -7.05 -9.59
C ALA A 80 -8.24 -7.03 -9.82
N SER A 81 -8.72 -7.41 -11.01
CA SER A 81 -10.16 -7.54 -11.27
C SER A 81 -10.81 -8.66 -10.45
N LEU A 82 -10.16 -9.82 -10.37
CA LEU A 82 -10.65 -10.95 -9.59
C LEU A 82 -10.66 -10.63 -8.09
N LEU A 83 -9.68 -9.88 -7.60
CA LEU A 83 -9.60 -9.48 -6.20
C LEU A 83 -10.65 -8.41 -5.87
N SER A 84 -10.63 -7.26 -6.56
CA SER A 84 -11.56 -6.15 -6.32
C SER A 84 -13.03 -6.50 -6.59
N GLY A 85 -13.30 -7.48 -7.46
CA GLY A 85 -14.65 -7.98 -7.71
C GLY A 85 -15.28 -8.74 -6.53
N THR A 86 -14.53 -9.00 -5.46
CA THR A 86 -15.02 -9.72 -4.26
C THR A 86 -15.46 -8.81 -3.13
N LEU A 87 -15.25 -7.50 -3.27
CA LEU A 87 -15.65 -6.53 -2.25
C LEU A 87 -17.16 -6.59 -2.04
N ASP A 88 -17.56 -6.65 -0.79
CA ASP A 88 -18.97 -6.71 -0.40
C ASP A 88 -19.58 -5.31 -0.42
N ARG A 89 -20.50 -5.09 -1.37
CA ARG A 89 -21.19 -3.82 -1.54
C ARG A 89 -22.04 -3.46 -0.33
N THR A 90 -22.64 -4.44 0.34
CA THR A 90 -23.50 -4.17 1.49
C THR A 90 -22.70 -3.58 2.65
N ILE A 91 -21.46 -4.05 2.85
CA ILE A 91 -20.55 -3.50 3.85
C ILE A 91 -20.10 -2.09 3.43
N ILE A 92 -19.72 -1.91 2.17
CA ILE A 92 -19.31 -0.60 1.64
C ILE A 92 -20.43 0.45 1.82
N ASP A 93 -21.67 0.09 1.49
CA ASP A 93 -22.82 0.98 1.55
C ASP A 93 -23.15 1.39 2.99
N SER A 94 -22.83 0.54 3.97
CA SER A 94 -22.96 0.82 5.41
C SER A 94 -21.90 1.78 5.98
N CYS A 95 -20.83 2.05 5.22
CA CYS A 95 -19.75 2.94 5.61
C CYS A 95 -20.03 4.39 5.21
N ASP A 96 -19.52 5.33 5.99
CA ASP A 96 -19.56 6.77 5.69
C ASP A 96 -18.35 7.20 4.85
N VAL A 97 -17.20 6.56 5.07
CA VAL A 97 -15.93 6.81 4.39
C VAL A 97 -15.17 5.50 4.21
N LEU A 98 -14.39 5.39 3.13
CA LEU A 98 -13.53 4.24 2.86
C LEU A 98 -12.06 4.61 3.03
N PHE A 99 -11.28 3.66 3.53
CA PHE A 99 -9.84 3.78 3.69
C PHE A 99 -9.15 2.54 3.11
N ALA A 100 -8.23 2.75 2.17
CA ALA A 100 -7.60 1.68 1.41
C ALA A 100 -6.06 1.76 1.50
N PRO A 101 -5.45 1.45 2.67
CA PRO A 101 -4.00 1.54 2.84
C PRO A 101 -3.29 0.43 2.09
N MET A 102 -2.34 0.74 1.20
CA MET A 102 -1.52 -0.21 0.43
C MET A 102 -2.38 -1.26 -0.30
N ALA A 103 -3.52 -0.82 -0.87
CA ALA A 103 -4.56 -1.71 -1.37
C ALA A 103 -4.98 -1.40 -2.83
N SER A 104 -4.07 -0.92 -3.69
CA SER A 104 -4.44 -0.48 -5.05
C SER A 104 -5.07 -1.58 -5.88
N GLU A 105 -4.62 -2.84 -5.75
CA GLU A 105 -5.29 -3.98 -6.41
C GLU A 105 -6.67 -4.32 -5.83
N CYS A 106 -6.93 -4.01 -4.54
CA CYS A 106 -8.22 -4.27 -3.90
C CYS A 106 -9.31 -3.35 -4.44
N ILE A 107 -8.97 -2.13 -4.82
CA ILE A 107 -9.94 -1.12 -5.25
C ILE A 107 -10.00 -0.93 -6.78
N PHE A 108 -9.28 -1.77 -7.54
CA PHE A 108 -9.13 -1.59 -8.99
C PHE A 108 -10.44 -1.50 -9.80
N ARG A 109 -11.47 -2.27 -9.43
CA ARG A 109 -12.82 -2.23 -10.04
C ARG A 109 -13.88 -1.59 -9.15
N LEU A 110 -13.47 -1.00 -8.02
CA LEU A 110 -14.41 -0.40 -7.10
C LEU A 110 -15.09 0.79 -7.80
N ARG A 111 -16.42 0.84 -7.66
CA ARG A 111 -17.25 1.98 -8.03
C ARG A 111 -18.06 2.32 -6.81
N THR A 112 -17.94 3.54 -6.33
CA THR A 112 -18.57 3.99 -5.10
C THR A 112 -18.72 5.51 -5.15
N ASP A 113 -19.76 6.01 -4.49
CA ASP A 113 -20.01 7.42 -4.21
C ASP A 113 -19.45 7.84 -2.84
N LYS A 114 -18.99 6.87 -2.03
CA LYS A 114 -18.38 7.13 -0.73
C LYS A 114 -17.02 7.82 -0.91
N PRO A 115 -16.67 8.81 -0.07
CA PRO A 115 -15.32 9.35 -0.06
C PRO A 115 -14.31 8.24 0.25
N LEU A 116 -13.21 8.21 -0.50
CA LEU A 116 -12.17 7.19 -0.37
C LEU A 116 -10.82 7.85 -0.12
N ILE A 117 -10.16 7.43 0.95
CA ILE A 117 -8.77 7.79 1.25
C ILE A 117 -7.88 6.62 0.83
N TYR A 118 -7.00 6.87 -0.14
CA TYR A 118 -6.00 5.90 -0.55
C TYR A 118 -4.66 6.23 0.12
N LEU A 119 -4.06 5.26 0.81
CA LEU A 119 -2.75 5.43 1.41
C LEU A 119 -1.73 4.54 0.72
N SER A 120 -0.54 5.05 0.41
CA SER A 120 0.56 4.25 -0.15
C SER A 120 1.91 4.66 0.44
N ASP A 121 2.69 3.69 0.92
CA ASP A 121 4.06 3.92 1.40
C ASP A 121 5.00 4.27 0.23
N ALA A 122 4.85 3.56 -0.87
CA ALA A 122 5.57 3.79 -2.11
C ALA A 122 4.65 3.45 -3.29
N THR A 123 4.68 4.29 -4.32
CA THR A 123 3.92 4.03 -5.55
C THR A 123 4.43 2.78 -6.26
N PHE A 124 3.61 2.17 -7.10
CA PHE A 124 4.07 1.05 -7.93
C PHE A 124 5.28 1.42 -8.81
N ALA A 125 5.35 2.65 -9.31
CA ALA A 125 6.46 3.15 -10.12
C ALA A 125 7.78 3.16 -9.37
N ILE A 126 7.75 3.56 -8.10
CA ILE A 126 8.90 3.47 -7.17
C ILE A 126 9.28 2.01 -6.94
N MET A 127 8.30 1.14 -6.71
CA MET A 127 8.57 -0.26 -6.36
C MET A 127 9.25 -1.04 -7.49
N VAL A 128 9.05 -0.65 -8.75
CA VAL A 128 9.70 -1.27 -9.91
C VAL A 128 11.21 -1.04 -9.87
N ASP A 129 11.96 -2.13 -9.95
CA ASP A 129 13.44 -2.17 -9.88
C ASP A 129 14.06 -1.69 -8.55
N TYR A 130 13.27 -1.21 -7.59
CA TYR A 130 13.69 -1.01 -6.20
C TYR A 130 13.42 -2.25 -5.33
N TYR A 131 12.18 -2.78 -5.41
CA TYR A 131 11.75 -3.95 -4.64
C TYR A 131 11.21 -5.07 -5.54
N PHE A 132 10.56 -4.71 -6.65
CA PHE A 132 10.09 -5.66 -7.66
C PHE A 132 11.07 -5.71 -8.84
N HIS A 133 11.94 -6.71 -8.83
CA HIS A 133 12.92 -6.89 -9.90
C HIS A 133 12.40 -7.76 -11.05
N ASN A 134 12.99 -7.54 -12.23
CA ASN A 134 12.80 -8.37 -13.41
C ASN A 134 11.35 -8.45 -13.92
N LEU A 135 10.51 -7.46 -13.61
CA LEU A 135 9.15 -7.43 -14.12
C LEU A 135 9.12 -7.29 -15.65
N SER A 136 8.15 -7.94 -16.30
CA SER A 136 7.92 -7.72 -17.73
C SER A 136 7.40 -6.30 -17.99
N LYS A 137 7.70 -5.73 -19.16
CA LYS A 137 7.15 -4.40 -19.57
C LYS A 137 5.61 -4.36 -19.46
N ARG A 138 4.94 -5.49 -19.78
CA ARG A 138 3.48 -5.62 -19.65
C ARG A 138 3.04 -5.54 -18.20
N THR A 139 3.73 -6.22 -17.29
CA THR A 139 3.44 -6.19 -15.85
C THR A 139 3.66 -4.79 -15.29
N VAL A 140 4.75 -4.12 -15.66
CA VAL A 140 5.02 -2.74 -15.25
C VAL A 140 3.89 -1.80 -15.68
N ARG A 141 3.46 -1.89 -16.95
CA ARG A 141 2.32 -1.11 -17.46
C ARG A 141 1.03 -1.39 -16.68
N GLN A 142 0.73 -2.66 -16.38
CA GLN A 142 -0.50 -3.01 -15.66
C GLN A 142 -0.47 -2.58 -14.20
N GLY A 143 0.65 -2.75 -13.49
CA GLY A 143 0.78 -2.29 -12.12
C GLY A 143 0.64 -0.78 -12.00
N ASN A 144 1.28 -0.01 -12.89
CA ASN A 144 1.11 1.44 -12.93
C ASN A 144 -0.32 1.87 -13.31
N MET A 145 -1.00 1.14 -14.19
CA MET A 145 -2.41 1.38 -14.48
C MET A 145 -3.29 1.13 -13.24
N ILE A 146 -3.02 0.07 -12.46
CA ILE A 146 -3.78 -0.25 -11.25
C ILE A 146 -3.58 0.84 -10.19
N GLU A 147 -2.33 1.24 -9.95
CA GLU A 147 -1.99 2.33 -9.02
C GLU A 147 -2.64 3.65 -9.45
N ARG A 148 -2.55 3.99 -10.75
CA ARG A 148 -3.21 5.18 -11.30
C ARG A 148 -4.70 5.19 -11.03
N ASN A 149 -5.38 4.06 -11.24
CA ASN A 149 -6.81 3.92 -10.99
C ASN A 149 -7.15 4.10 -9.51
N ALA A 150 -6.31 3.59 -8.60
CA ALA A 150 -6.49 3.78 -7.16
C ALA A 150 -6.39 5.25 -6.77
N ILE A 151 -5.38 5.97 -7.31
CA ILE A 151 -5.19 7.40 -7.08
C ILE A 151 -6.35 8.22 -7.68
N ASP A 152 -6.81 7.86 -8.89
CA ASP A 152 -7.93 8.55 -9.55
C ASP A 152 -9.27 8.38 -8.84
N LEU A 153 -9.48 7.22 -8.22
CA LEU A 153 -10.67 6.94 -7.43
C LEU A 153 -10.67 7.66 -6.07
N ALA A 154 -9.48 7.95 -5.53
CA ALA A 154 -9.35 8.52 -4.21
C ALA A 154 -9.79 10.00 -4.16
N SER A 155 -10.56 10.34 -3.13
CA SER A 155 -10.85 11.73 -2.78
C SER A 155 -9.60 12.42 -2.24
N GLU A 156 -8.84 11.71 -1.42
CA GLU A 156 -7.56 12.15 -0.86
C GLU A 156 -6.53 11.01 -0.94
N VAL A 157 -5.29 11.35 -1.25
CA VAL A 157 -4.16 10.43 -1.30
C VAL A 157 -3.21 10.76 -0.16
N VAL A 158 -2.95 9.78 0.70
CA VAL A 158 -1.95 9.88 1.77
C VAL A 158 -0.72 9.08 1.36
N VAL A 159 0.46 9.64 1.55
CA VAL A 159 1.73 8.94 1.32
C VAL A 159 2.66 9.11 2.51
N SER A 160 3.58 8.16 2.69
CA SER A 160 4.46 8.13 3.87
C SER A 160 5.65 9.09 3.78
N SER A 161 5.93 9.66 2.60
CA SER A 161 7.12 10.48 2.38
C SER A 161 6.97 11.44 1.21
N ARG A 162 7.81 12.48 1.19
CA ARG A 162 7.94 13.38 0.03
C ARG A 162 8.35 12.65 -1.25
N TRP A 163 9.19 11.61 -1.13
CA TRP A 163 9.62 10.81 -2.27
C TRP A 163 8.44 10.11 -2.95
N ALA A 164 7.53 9.54 -2.16
CA ALA A 164 6.29 8.95 -2.66
C ALA A 164 5.36 10.03 -3.24
N ALA A 165 5.22 11.18 -2.60
CA ALA A 165 4.41 12.30 -3.10
C ALA A 165 4.89 12.79 -4.48
N GLU A 166 6.21 12.97 -4.64
CA GLU A 166 6.82 13.36 -5.91
C GLU A 166 6.59 12.33 -7.01
N SER A 167 6.58 11.03 -6.67
CA SER A 167 6.24 9.98 -7.64
C SER A 167 4.77 10.05 -8.07
N VAL A 168 3.83 10.30 -7.15
CA VAL A 168 2.40 10.49 -7.50
C VAL A 168 2.24 11.62 -8.52
N VAL A 169 2.95 12.74 -8.34
CA VAL A 169 2.91 13.86 -9.29
C VAL A 169 3.63 13.53 -10.59
N ALA A 170 4.88 13.04 -10.53
CA ALA A 170 5.74 12.88 -11.70
C ALA A 170 5.38 11.66 -12.56
N ASP A 171 5.09 10.51 -11.94
CA ASP A 171 4.87 9.24 -12.65
C ASP A 171 3.38 9.02 -13.00
N TYR A 172 2.47 9.66 -12.25
CA TYR A 172 1.02 9.49 -12.43
C TYR A 172 0.30 10.77 -12.88
N HIS A 173 0.97 11.92 -12.94
CA HIS A 173 0.44 13.21 -13.40
C HIS A 173 -0.81 13.64 -12.63
N LYS A 174 -0.73 13.63 -11.30
CA LYS A 174 -1.86 13.90 -10.40
C LYS A 174 -1.73 15.24 -9.70
N ASP A 175 -2.88 15.82 -9.37
CA ASP A 175 -2.99 17.10 -8.70
C ASP A 175 -2.36 17.04 -7.29
N PRO A 176 -1.32 17.85 -7.00
CA PRO A 176 -0.72 17.93 -5.69
C PRO A 176 -1.70 18.32 -4.57
N SER A 177 -2.81 19.01 -4.89
CA SER A 177 -3.74 19.52 -3.88
C SER A 177 -4.45 18.44 -3.07
N LYS A 178 -4.47 17.19 -3.57
CA LYS A 178 -5.10 16.03 -2.93
C LYS A 178 -4.09 15.08 -2.27
N ILE A 179 -2.80 15.44 -2.26
CA ILE A 179 -1.71 14.59 -1.79
C ILE A 179 -1.24 15.09 -0.44
N HIS A 180 -1.28 14.22 0.56
CA HIS A 180 -0.88 14.51 1.94
C HIS A 180 0.27 13.61 2.35
N VAL A 181 1.33 14.20 2.91
CA VAL A 181 2.45 13.42 3.46
C VAL A 181 2.20 13.20 4.95
N ILE A 182 2.00 11.94 5.35
CA ILE A 182 1.86 11.51 6.75
C ILE A 182 2.79 10.32 6.97
N GLU A 183 3.87 10.55 7.71
CA GLU A 183 4.89 9.54 7.99
C GLU A 183 4.33 8.38 8.83
N PHE A 184 4.85 7.18 8.61
CA PHE A 184 4.47 6.02 9.40
C PHE A 184 5.09 6.05 10.80
N GLY A 185 4.27 5.71 11.80
CA GLY A 185 4.74 5.44 13.16
C GLY A 185 5.37 4.05 13.29
N ALA A 186 6.09 3.82 14.40
CA ALA A 186 6.91 2.63 14.60
C ALA A 186 6.15 1.31 14.88
N ASN A 187 4.81 1.25 14.77
CA ASN A 187 3.97 0.08 15.14
C ASN A 187 4.24 -0.48 16.56
N ILE A 188 4.83 0.30 17.46
CA ILE A 188 5.14 -0.10 18.83
C ILE A 188 3.91 0.16 19.72
N ASP A 189 3.62 -0.74 20.65
CA ASP A 189 2.66 -0.45 21.72
C ASP A 189 3.31 0.52 22.71
N GLU A 190 2.55 1.47 23.25
CA GLU A 190 3.01 2.33 24.35
C GLU A 190 3.17 1.52 25.65
N LYS A 191 4.07 0.54 25.66
CA LYS A 191 4.71 0.15 26.91
C LYS A 191 5.73 1.24 27.20
N ARG A 192 5.45 2.07 28.21
CA ARG A 192 6.48 2.90 28.84
C ARG A 192 7.56 1.95 29.34
N HIS A 193 8.60 1.74 28.54
CA HIS A 193 9.86 1.26 29.06
C HIS A 193 10.36 2.35 30.02
N SER A 194 10.55 2.02 31.30
CA SER A 194 11.28 2.94 32.18
C SER A 194 12.68 3.11 31.61
N ALA A 195 13.36 4.22 31.89
CA ALA A 195 14.72 4.46 31.41
C ALA A 195 15.72 3.34 31.82
N GLU A 196 15.34 2.50 32.78
CA GLU A 196 16.10 1.34 33.25
C GLU A 196 16.07 0.15 32.26
N ASP A 197 15.00 -0.02 31.48
CA ASP A 197 14.88 -1.11 30.49
C ASP A 197 15.84 -0.94 29.31
N ILE A 198 16.27 0.30 29.01
CA ILE A 198 17.14 0.63 27.87
C ILE A 198 18.62 0.27 28.15
N GLN A 199 18.98 0.00 29.40
CA GLN A 199 20.36 -0.34 29.79
C GLN A 199 20.77 -1.77 29.44
N VAL A 200 19.82 -2.68 29.15
CA VAL A 200 20.11 -4.11 28.95
C VAL A 200 20.07 -4.47 27.46
N GLN A 201 20.96 -3.88 26.64
CA GLN A 201 21.31 -4.48 25.33
C GLN A 201 22.56 -3.91 24.63
N ARG A 202 23.47 -3.24 25.36
CA ARG A 202 24.80 -2.92 24.81
C ARG A 202 25.80 -3.97 25.27
N SER A 203 25.91 -5.08 24.55
CA SER A 203 27.08 -5.95 24.67
C SER A 203 28.32 -5.16 24.23
N PRO A 204 29.40 -5.09 25.03
CA PRO A 204 30.64 -4.44 24.61
C PRO A 204 31.27 -5.31 23.52
N GLY A 205 31.20 -4.88 22.26
CA GLY A 205 31.86 -5.55 21.14
C GLY A 205 31.21 -5.44 19.75
N SER A 206 30.00 -4.89 19.62
CA SER A 206 29.38 -4.74 18.30
C SER A 206 29.99 -3.54 17.54
N PRO A 207 30.55 -3.71 16.33
CA PRO A 207 31.07 -2.60 15.55
C PRO A 207 29.93 -1.65 15.20
N VAL A 208 30.16 -0.36 15.42
CA VAL A 208 29.23 0.71 15.03
C VAL A 208 29.13 0.73 13.51
N PHE A 209 28.04 0.20 12.97
CA PHE A 209 27.73 0.38 11.55
C PHE A 209 27.27 1.83 11.37
N ARG A 210 28.19 2.72 10.94
CA ARG A 210 27.80 4.03 10.42
C ARG A 210 27.03 3.78 9.13
N SER A 211 25.71 3.91 9.15
CA SER A 211 24.91 3.99 7.94
C SER A 211 25.22 5.31 7.23
N GLY A 212 26.21 5.26 6.33
CA GLY A 212 26.36 6.25 5.28
C GLY A 212 25.24 6.08 4.26
N LEU A 213 23.99 6.35 4.65
CA LEU A 213 22.88 6.51 3.71
C LEU A 213 22.87 7.97 3.27
N GLY A 214 23.84 8.34 2.43
CA GLY A 214 23.65 9.42 1.50
C GLY A 214 22.53 8.99 0.55
N ALA A 215 21.50 9.82 0.42
CA ALA A 215 20.43 9.64 -0.55
C ALA A 215 21.04 9.39 -1.93
N GLN A 216 21.01 8.14 -2.39
CA GLN A 216 21.39 7.83 -3.76
C GLN A 216 20.29 8.39 -4.66
N GLY A 217 20.64 9.44 -5.40
CA GLY A 217 19.79 10.06 -6.40
C GLY A 217 19.30 9.06 -7.44
N ARG A 218 18.18 9.41 -8.09
CA ARG A 218 17.53 8.65 -9.16
C ARG A 218 18.58 8.17 -10.18
N PRO A 219 18.62 6.87 -10.57
CA PRO A 219 19.27 6.49 -11.81
C PRO A 219 18.49 7.12 -12.97
N ASP A 220 19.21 7.88 -13.79
CA ASP A 220 18.69 8.49 -15.01
C ASP A 220 18.05 7.42 -15.91
N ARG A 221 16.79 7.64 -16.29
CA ARG A 221 16.04 6.81 -17.24
C ARG A 221 16.05 7.41 -18.65
N SER A 222 17.11 8.10 -19.04
CA SER A 222 17.39 8.43 -20.44
C SER A 222 18.13 7.26 -21.10
N GLY A 223 17.45 6.59 -22.03
CA GLY A 223 18.01 5.48 -22.77
C GLY A 223 19.01 5.97 -23.81
N HIS A 224 20.31 5.84 -23.54
CA HIS A 224 21.34 5.69 -24.55
C HIS A 224 22.40 4.71 -24.04
N LEU A 225 22.40 3.49 -24.60
CA LEU A 225 23.54 2.59 -24.51
C LEU A 225 24.65 3.17 -25.42
N PRO A 226 25.87 3.44 -24.93
CA PRO A 226 26.99 3.67 -25.82
C PRO A 226 27.35 2.35 -26.50
N LEU A 227 27.47 2.39 -27.82
CA LEU A 227 28.12 1.34 -28.61
C LEU A 227 29.56 1.21 -28.11
N ALA A 228 29.97 0.00 -27.75
CA ALA A 228 31.37 -0.33 -27.52
C ALA A 228 32.02 -0.65 -28.88
N GLU A 229 33.07 0.10 -29.21
CA GLU A 229 34.16 -0.38 -30.07
C GLU A 229 35.03 -1.37 -29.29
#